data_AF-A0A3A4YPD2-F1
#
_entry.id   AF-A0A3A4YPD2-F1
#
_cell.length_a   1.000
_cell.length_b   1.000
_cell.length_c   1.000
_cell.angle_alpha   90.00
_cell.angle_beta   90.00
_cell.angle_gamma   90.00
#
_symmetry.space_group_name_H-M   'P 1'
#
loop_
_entity.id
_entity.type
_entity.pdbx_description
1 polymer ?
#
loop_
_entity_poly.entity_id
_entity_poly.type
_entity_poly.pdbx_seq_one_letter_code
_entity_poly.pdbx_strand_id
1 'polypeptide(L)'
;MAGSKETKEILKKPDEFITLSARALQWAREHARPLRFAGTGLAVAALIFLAASTYLGYADRKGQDAYNKAYNALSNQDGSAKANEAITEATGLFQEVIKDHGLSDASRLALVQVAGLKFREKKYDEAISMYQTFLDKMAGEPRYANLARFAMATCYEAKGDVKNAILLIQSV
;
A
#
# COMPACT_ATOMS: atom_id res chain seq x y z
N MET A 1 41.65 49.90 18.71
CA MET A 1 42.55 48.86 18.16
C MET A 1 42.74 47.78 19.22
N ALA A 2 41.89 46.74 19.24
CA ALA A 2 41.89 45.71 20.29
C ALA A 2 41.69 44.31 19.68
N GLY A 3 42.55 43.93 18.72
CA GLY A 3 42.41 42.68 17.95
C GLY A 3 43.67 41.83 17.87
N SER A 4 44.59 41.94 18.84
CA SER A 4 45.92 41.30 18.73
C SER A 4 46.25 40.22 19.77
N LYS A 5 45.41 40.02 20.80
CA LYS A 5 45.64 39.02 21.85
C LYS A 5 44.81 37.74 21.67
N GLU A 6 43.49 37.84 21.48
CA GLU A 6 42.62 36.66 21.31
C GLU A 6 42.94 35.85 20.05
N THR A 7 43.26 36.53 18.94
CA THR A 7 43.61 35.90 17.66
C THR A 7 44.85 35.01 17.75
N LYS A 8 45.80 35.36 18.64
CA LYS A 8 47.05 34.59 18.83
C LYS A 8 46.85 33.34 19.70
N GLU A 9 45.78 33.29 20.48
CA GLU A 9 45.46 32.19 21.38
C GLU A 9 44.68 31.07 20.67
N ILE A 10 43.80 31.44 19.73
CA ILE A 10 43.06 30.51 18.86
C ILE A 10 44.02 29.73 17.94
N LEU A 11 45.12 30.35 17.50
CA LEU A 11 46.14 29.74 16.64
C LEU A 11 47.07 28.73 17.35
N LYS A 12 47.01 28.60 18.68
CA LYS A 12 47.88 27.69 19.47
C LYS A 12 47.21 26.37 19.86
N LYS A 13 45.90 26.23 19.67
CA LYS A 13 45.20 24.97 19.94
C LYS A 13 45.45 24.00 18.79
N PRO A 14 45.87 22.75 19.06
CA PRO A 14 46.04 21.76 18.00
C PRO A 14 44.71 21.59 17.28
N ASP A 15 44.75 21.67 15.97
CA ASP A 15 43.58 21.70 15.09
C ASP A 15 42.61 20.55 15.43
N GLU A 16 41.42 20.89 15.93
CA GLU A 16 40.44 19.92 16.41
C GLU A 16 39.99 18.99 15.28
N PHE A 17 40.02 19.44 14.03
CA PHE A 17 39.69 18.63 12.86
C PHE A 17 40.68 17.50 12.59
N ILE A 18 41.98 17.75 12.77
CA ILE A 18 43.02 16.73 12.60
C ILE A 18 42.95 15.69 13.71
N THR A 19 42.63 16.12 14.94
CA THR A 19 42.48 15.19 16.07
C THR A 19 41.17 14.39 16.02
N LEU A 20 40.07 14.98 15.56
CA LEU A 20 38.79 14.29 15.34
C LEU A 20 38.91 13.22 14.26
N SER A 21 39.51 13.56 13.11
CA SER A 21 39.73 12.60 12.01
C SER A 21 40.70 11.48 12.41
N ALA A 22 41.78 11.79 13.13
CA ALA A 22 42.71 10.79 13.64
C ALA A 22 42.06 9.83 14.65
N ARG A 23 41.26 10.36 15.59
CA ARG A 23 40.50 9.56 16.57
C ARG A 23 39.45 8.69 15.89
N ALA A 24 38.75 9.21 14.89
CA ALA A 24 37.80 8.44 14.09
C ALA A 24 38.50 7.28 13.35
N LEU A 25 39.68 7.53 12.77
CA LEU A 25 40.45 6.50 12.07
C LEU A 25 40.96 5.41 13.02
N GLN A 26 41.44 5.81 14.18
CA GLN A 26 41.91 4.88 15.22
C GLN A 26 40.75 4.04 15.75
N TRP A 27 39.63 4.67 16.08
CA TRP A 27 38.42 3.97 16.53
C TRP A 27 37.91 2.99 15.47
N ALA A 28 37.90 3.38 14.18
CA ALA A 28 37.49 2.51 13.09
C ALA A 28 38.42 1.31 12.90
N ARG A 29 39.73 1.46 13.13
CA ARG A 29 40.69 0.34 13.13
C ARG A 29 40.45 -0.60 14.32
N GLU A 30 40.26 -0.05 15.51
CA GLU A 30 39.96 -0.83 16.72
C GLU A 30 38.62 -1.59 16.61
N HIS A 31 37.63 -0.99 15.94
CA HIS A 31 36.30 -1.56 15.73
C HIS A 31 36.11 -2.17 14.32
N ALA A 32 37.19 -2.49 13.60
CA ALA A 32 37.10 -2.96 12.22
C ALA A 32 36.29 -4.27 12.08
N ARG A 33 36.33 -5.17 13.07
CA ARG A 33 35.56 -6.43 13.06
C ARG A 33 34.04 -6.18 13.20
N PRO A 34 33.52 -5.49 14.22
CA PRO A 34 32.09 -5.20 14.31
C PRO A 34 31.60 -4.32 13.15
N LEU A 35 32.42 -3.39 12.65
CA LEU A 35 32.06 -2.55 11.49
C LEU A 35 31.86 -3.39 10.21
N ARG A 36 32.66 -4.45 10.01
CA ARG A 36 32.47 -5.39 8.90
C ARG A 36 31.14 -6.14 9.03
N PHE A 37 30.81 -6.67 10.20
CA PHE A 37 29.53 -7.36 10.41
C PHE A 37 28.33 -6.42 10.24
N ALA A 38 28.42 -5.19 10.74
CA ALA A 38 27.40 -4.16 10.53
C ALA A 38 27.24 -3.82 9.05
N GLY A 39 28.35 -3.63 8.32
CA GLY A 39 28.35 -3.37 6.88
C GLY A 39 27.76 -4.53 6.08
N THR A 40 28.12 -5.78 6.40
CA THR A 40 27.52 -6.95 5.75
C THR A 40 26.03 -7.06 6.06
N GLY A 41 25.61 -6.78 7.29
CA GLY A 41 24.19 -6.78 7.67
C GLY A 41 23.39 -5.75 6.90
N LEU A 42 23.92 -4.53 6.77
CA LEU A 42 23.30 -3.48 5.95
C LEU A 42 23.23 -3.85 4.47
N ALA A 43 24.29 -4.43 3.91
CA ALA A 43 24.30 -4.88 2.52
C ALA A 43 23.25 -5.98 2.26
N VAL A 44 23.13 -6.96 3.17
CA VAL A 44 22.10 -8.01 3.07
C VAL A 44 20.70 -7.42 3.20
N ALA A 45 20.47 -6.50 4.15
CA ALA A 45 19.19 -5.82 4.30
C ALA A 45 18.82 -5.01 3.04
N ALA A 46 19.79 -4.31 2.43
CA ALA A 46 19.58 -3.57 1.19
C ALA A 46 19.24 -4.51 0.02
N LEU A 47 19.90 -5.66 -0.10
CA LEU A 47 19.58 -6.67 -1.11
C LEU A 47 18.17 -7.26 -0.93
N ILE A 48 17.78 -7.58 0.31
CA ILE A 48 16.43 -8.05 0.62
C ILE A 48 15.40 -6.97 0.27
N PHE A 49 15.66 -5.72 0.63
CA PHE A 49 14.76 -4.61 0.32
C PHE A 49 14.60 -4.40 -1.20
N LEU A 50 15.70 -4.45 -1.97
CA LEU A 50 15.66 -4.37 -3.44
C LEU A 50 14.92 -5.56 -4.06
N ALA A 51 15.17 -6.78 -3.58
CA ALA A 51 14.46 -7.98 -4.06
C ALA A 51 12.95 -7.89 -3.76
N ALA A 52 12.57 -7.47 -2.54
CA ALA A 52 11.18 -7.32 -2.15
C ALA A 52 10.48 -6.22 -2.97
N SER A 53 11.09 -5.04 -3.09
CA SER A 53 10.51 -3.92 -3.85
C SER A 53 10.34 -4.23 -5.34
N THR A 54 11.34 -4.86 -5.98
CA THR A 54 11.24 -5.26 -7.39
C THR A 54 10.20 -6.35 -7.61
N TYR A 55 10.13 -7.34 -6.72
CA TYR A 55 9.13 -8.40 -6.78
C TYR A 55 7.71 -7.87 -6.57
N LEU A 56 7.49 -7.01 -5.56
CA LEU A 56 6.18 -6.39 -5.31
C LEU A 56 5.75 -5.52 -6.48
N GLY A 57 6.64 -4.73 -7.07
CA GLY A 57 6.33 -3.96 -8.28
C GLY A 57 5.97 -4.82 -9.49
N TYR A 58 6.64 -5.97 -9.66
CA TYR A 58 6.27 -6.95 -10.70
C TYR A 58 4.90 -7.58 -10.44
N ALA A 59 4.64 -8.00 -9.20
CA ALA A 59 3.36 -8.59 -8.80
C ALA A 59 2.20 -7.59 -8.97
N ASP A 60 2.43 -6.33 -8.62
CA ASP A 60 1.45 -5.25 -8.75
C ASP A 60 1.08 -4.99 -10.21
N ARG A 61 2.10 -4.87 -11.08
CA ARG A 61 1.89 -4.67 -12.52
C ARG A 61 1.08 -5.80 -13.17
N LYS A 62 1.40 -7.06 -12.81
CA LYS A 62 0.66 -8.23 -13.29
C LYS A 62 -0.78 -8.26 -12.80
N GLY A 63 -1.01 -7.85 -11.54
CA GLY A 63 -2.35 -7.71 -10.99
C GLY A 63 -3.16 -6.60 -11.68
N GLN A 64 -2.52 -5.47 -11.98
CA GLN A 64 -3.15 -4.38 -12.73
C GLN A 64 -3.54 -4.80 -14.15
N ASP A 65 -2.69 -5.56 -14.83
CA ASP A 65 -3.00 -6.08 -16.17
C ASP A 65 -4.22 -7.02 -16.14
N ALA A 66 -4.30 -7.91 -15.14
CA ALA A 66 -5.45 -8.79 -14.95
C ALA A 66 -6.73 -8.00 -14.60
N TYR A 67 -6.61 -6.97 -13.75
CA TYR A 67 -7.71 -6.07 -13.43
C TYR A 67 -8.22 -5.32 -14.67
N ASN A 68 -7.30 -4.80 -15.51
CA ASN A 68 -7.67 -4.10 -16.72
C ASN A 68 -8.42 -5.01 -17.69
N LYS A 69 -8.05 -6.29 -17.79
CA LYS A 69 -8.80 -7.29 -18.58
C LYS A 69 -10.23 -7.45 -18.04
N ALA A 70 -10.39 -7.60 -16.73
CA ALA A 70 -11.71 -7.71 -16.09
C ALA A 70 -12.56 -6.46 -16.34
N TYR A 71 -11.96 -5.28 -16.23
CA TYR A 71 -12.64 -4.00 -16.47
C TYR A 71 -13.05 -3.84 -17.94
N ASN A 72 -12.17 -4.18 -18.89
CA ASN A 72 -12.46 -4.12 -20.31
C ASN A 72 -13.58 -5.08 -20.73
N ALA A 73 -13.68 -6.26 -20.10
CA ALA A 73 -14.80 -7.18 -20.31
C ALA A 73 -16.15 -6.53 -19.93
N LEU A 74 -16.15 -5.66 -18.92
CA LEU A 74 -17.33 -4.91 -18.49
C LEU A 74 -17.63 -3.68 -19.37
N SER A 75 -16.61 -2.94 -19.83
CA SER A 75 -16.78 -1.68 -20.58
C SER A 75 -17.09 -1.85 -22.07
N ASN A 76 -16.68 -2.96 -22.70
CA ASN A 76 -16.80 -3.12 -24.16
C ASN A 76 -18.21 -3.54 -24.65
N GLN A 77 -19.24 -3.49 -23.81
CA GLN A 77 -20.59 -3.93 -24.19
C GLN A 77 -21.67 -2.89 -23.86
N ASP A 78 -21.73 -1.85 -24.68
CA ASP A 78 -22.87 -0.92 -24.71
C ASP A 78 -24.08 -1.58 -25.38
N GLY A 79 -25.14 -1.81 -24.60
CA GLY A 79 -26.52 -1.93 -25.10
C GLY A 79 -26.99 -3.30 -25.63
N SER A 80 -26.29 -4.41 -25.35
CA SER A 80 -26.68 -5.73 -25.89
C SER A 80 -27.39 -6.64 -24.89
N ALA A 81 -28.19 -7.59 -25.41
CA ALA A 81 -28.79 -8.69 -24.66
C ALA A 81 -27.78 -9.58 -23.89
N LYS A 82 -26.47 -9.39 -24.10
CA LYS A 82 -25.37 -10.10 -23.43
C LYS A 82 -24.80 -9.36 -22.22
N ALA A 83 -25.43 -8.29 -21.75
CA ALA A 83 -24.98 -7.56 -20.56
C ALA A 83 -24.79 -8.46 -19.33
N ASN A 84 -25.66 -9.46 -19.14
CA ASN A 84 -25.54 -10.41 -18.03
C ASN A 84 -24.35 -11.37 -18.20
N GLU A 85 -24.04 -11.79 -19.44
CA GLU A 85 -22.87 -12.62 -19.74
C GLU A 85 -21.57 -11.84 -19.45
N ALA A 86 -21.50 -10.58 -19.90
CA ALA A 86 -20.36 -9.70 -19.64
C ALA A 86 -20.16 -9.43 -18.14
N ILE A 87 -21.25 -9.23 -17.39
CA ILE A 87 -21.19 -9.10 -15.93
C ILE A 87 -20.65 -10.37 -15.28
N THR A 88 -21.10 -11.54 -15.74
CA THR A 88 -20.65 -12.83 -15.20
C THR A 88 -19.18 -13.08 -15.49
N GLU A 89 -18.75 -12.83 -16.73
CA GLU A 89 -17.35 -12.93 -17.15
C GLU A 89 -16.45 -11.97 -16.36
N ALA A 90 -16.82 -10.68 -16.30
CA ALA A 90 -16.07 -9.68 -15.55
C ALA A 90 -15.99 -10.02 -14.06
N THR A 91 -17.09 -10.52 -13.46
CA THR A 91 -17.09 -10.98 -12.06
C THR A 91 -16.06 -12.09 -11.85
N GLY A 92 -16.02 -13.09 -12.74
CA GLY A 92 -15.05 -14.18 -12.69
C GLY A 92 -13.61 -13.67 -12.80
N LEU A 93 -13.35 -12.76 -13.73
CA LEU A 93 -12.02 -12.18 -13.92
C LEU A 93 -11.59 -11.34 -12.70
N PHE A 94 -12.48 -10.53 -12.10
CA PHE A 94 -12.14 -9.82 -10.87
C PHE A 94 -11.87 -10.77 -9.70
N GLN A 95 -12.60 -11.89 -9.60
CA GLN A 95 -12.34 -12.91 -8.59
C GLN A 95 -10.97 -13.58 -8.78
N GLU A 96 -10.55 -13.79 -10.03
CA GLU A 96 -9.20 -14.26 -10.35
C GLU A 96 -8.14 -13.26 -9.88
N VAL A 97 -8.34 -11.95 -10.08
CA VAL A 97 -7.44 -10.91 -9.56
C VAL A 97 -7.32 -10.98 -8.03
N ILE A 98 -8.44 -11.16 -7.33
CA ILE A 98 -8.44 -11.28 -5.85
C ILE A 98 -7.65 -12.51 -5.40
N LYS A 99 -7.84 -13.64 -6.08
CA LYS A 99 -7.26 -14.93 -5.70
C LYS A 99 -5.78 -15.05 -6.07
N ASP A 100 -5.44 -14.72 -7.31
CA ASP A 100 -4.14 -15.05 -7.90
C ASP A 100 -3.17 -13.85 -7.88
N HIS A 101 -3.70 -12.63 -7.65
CA HIS A 101 -2.93 -11.39 -7.59
C HIS A 101 -3.03 -10.67 -6.24
N GLY A 102 -3.24 -11.38 -5.13
CA GLY A 102 -3.50 -10.82 -3.80
C GLY A 102 -2.44 -9.88 -3.20
N LEU A 103 -1.20 -9.86 -3.74
CA LEU A 103 -0.15 -8.91 -3.35
C LEU A 103 -0.24 -7.57 -4.10
N SER A 104 -1.06 -7.48 -5.15
CA SER A 104 -1.27 -6.25 -5.91
C SER A 104 -2.29 -5.33 -5.23
N ASP A 105 -2.15 -4.03 -5.47
CA ASP A 105 -3.12 -3.02 -5.10
C ASP A 105 -4.44 -3.20 -5.87
N ALA A 106 -4.33 -3.63 -7.13
CA ALA A 106 -5.45 -3.98 -7.98
C ALA A 106 -6.35 -5.07 -7.38
N SER A 107 -5.79 -6.03 -6.64
CA SER A 107 -6.59 -7.06 -5.94
C SER A 107 -7.49 -6.49 -4.85
N ARG A 108 -7.04 -5.43 -4.18
CA ARG A 108 -7.87 -4.73 -3.19
C ARG A 108 -9.01 -4.00 -3.89
N LEU A 109 -8.71 -3.30 -4.98
CA LEU A 109 -9.74 -2.61 -5.78
C LEU A 109 -10.75 -3.58 -6.42
N ALA A 110 -10.32 -4.77 -6.81
CA ALA A 110 -11.21 -5.80 -7.36
C ALA A 110 -12.31 -6.24 -6.38
N LEU A 111 -12.07 -6.19 -5.06
CA LEU A 111 -13.10 -6.46 -4.04
C LEU A 111 -14.28 -5.50 -4.15
N VAL A 112 -14.00 -4.21 -4.35
CA VAL A 112 -15.02 -3.16 -4.52
C VAL A 112 -15.82 -3.41 -5.81
N GLN A 113 -15.15 -3.81 -6.88
CA GLN A 113 -15.82 -4.14 -8.14
C GLN A 113 -16.77 -5.32 -7.97
N VAL A 114 -16.29 -6.45 -7.42
CA VAL A 114 -17.14 -7.63 -7.16
C VAL A 114 -18.29 -7.27 -6.22
N ALA A 115 -18.05 -6.49 -5.16
CA ALA A 115 -19.10 -6.04 -4.26
C ALA A 115 -20.19 -5.24 -4.98
N GLY A 116 -19.81 -4.31 -5.86
CA GLY A 116 -20.75 -3.55 -6.70
C GLY A 116 -21.55 -4.45 -7.64
N LEU A 117 -20.93 -5.46 -8.25
CA LEU A 117 -21.62 -6.45 -9.08
C LEU A 117 -22.64 -7.25 -8.27
N LYS A 118 -22.26 -7.73 -7.08
CA LYS A 118 -23.15 -8.43 -6.15
C LYS A 118 -24.32 -7.56 -5.68
N PHE A 119 -24.09 -6.27 -5.44
CA PHE A 119 -25.15 -5.33 -5.12
C PHE A 119 -26.17 -5.24 -6.25
N ARG A 120 -25.74 -5.15 -7.52
CA ARG A 120 -26.65 -5.15 -8.69
C ARG A 120 -27.45 -6.44 -8.82
N GLU A 121 -26.88 -7.57 -8.40
CA GLU A 121 -27.56 -8.86 -8.30
C GLU A 121 -28.49 -8.98 -7.06
N LYS A 122 -28.64 -7.91 -6.27
CA LYS A 122 -29.37 -7.88 -4.98
C LYS A 122 -28.82 -8.82 -3.91
N LYS A 123 -27.57 -9.29 -4.07
CA LYS A 123 -26.84 -10.11 -3.10
C LYS A 123 -26.15 -9.21 -2.08
N TYR A 124 -26.96 -8.51 -1.29
CA TYR A 124 -26.49 -7.44 -0.41
C TYR A 124 -25.52 -7.94 0.68
N ASP A 125 -25.76 -9.11 1.26
CA ASP A 125 -24.88 -9.66 2.30
C ASP A 125 -23.50 -10.05 1.75
N GLU A 126 -23.44 -10.61 0.53
CA GLU A 126 -22.18 -10.89 -0.16
C GLU A 126 -21.43 -9.59 -0.48
N ALA A 127 -22.15 -8.55 -0.93
CA ALA A 127 -21.56 -7.24 -1.20
C ALA A 127 -20.96 -6.61 0.07
N ILE A 128 -21.70 -6.64 1.19
CA ILE A 128 -21.25 -6.16 2.50
C ILE A 128 -19.98 -6.89 2.94
N SER A 129 -19.93 -8.22 2.80
CA SER A 129 -18.74 -9.03 3.14
C SER A 129 -17.51 -8.64 2.31
N MET A 130 -17.69 -8.39 1.02
CA MET A 130 -16.61 -7.94 0.14
C MET A 130 -16.12 -6.53 0.49
N TYR A 131 -17.02 -5.59 0.79
CA TYR A 131 -16.63 -4.25 1.26
C TYR A 131 -15.93 -4.27 2.62
N GLN A 132 -16.36 -5.14 3.54
CA GLN A 132 -15.66 -5.33 4.81
C GLN A 132 -14.25 -5.86 4.59
N THR A 133 -14.08 -6.86 3.71
CA THR A 133 -12.75 -7.39 3.37
C THR A 133 -11.85 -6.31 2.76
N PHE A 134 -12.42 -5.42 1.94
CA PHE A 134 -11.70 -4.27 1.39
C PHE A 134 -11.27 -3.29 2.49
N LEU A 135 -12.17 -2.95 3.42
CA LEU A 135 -11.86 -2.10 4.57
C LEU A 135 -10.71 -2.66 5.41
N ASP A 136 -10.74 -3.96 5.70
CA ASP A 136 -9.73 -4.62 6.51
C ASP A 136 -8.36 -4.60 5.82
N LYS A 137 -8.34 -4.76 4.49
CA LYS A 137 -7.10 -4.70 3.69
C LYS A 137 -6.57 -3.28 3.46
N MET A 138 -7.43 -2.27 3.58
CA MET A 138 -7.07 -0.84 3.45
C MET A 138 -6.92 -0.16 4.82
N ALA A 139 -6.75 -0.93 5.90
CA ALA A 139 -6.56 -0.40 7.24
C ALA A 139 -5.35 0.55 7.27
N GLY A 140 -5.59 1.81 7.61
CA GLY A 140 -4.58 2.88 7.56
C GLY A 140 -4.76 3.89 6.43
N GLU A 141 -5.75 3.70 5.54
CA GLU A 141 -6.10 4.64 4.46
C GLU A 141 -7.48 5.27 4.68
N PRO A 142 -7.60 6.39 5.43
CA PRO A 142 -8.89 6.96 5.84
C PRO A 142 -9.84 7.28 4.69
N ARG A 143 -9.30 7.61 3.51
CA ARG A 143 -10.10 7.96 2.32
C ARG A 143 -10.92 6.76 1.82
N TYR A 144 -10.36 5.56 1.85
CA TYR A 144 -11.07 4.34 1.43
C TYR A 144 -12.05 3.85 2.49
N ALA A 145 -11.79 4.15 3.77
CA ALA A 145 -12.66 3.77 4.87
C ALA A 145 -14.08 4.35 4.72
N ASN A 146 -14.18 5.63 4.41
CA ASN A 146 -15.46 6.32 4.30
C ASN A 146 -16.26 5.87 3.08
N LEU A 147 -15.59 5.66 1.94
CA LEU A 147 -16.25 5.19 0.72
C LEU A 147 -16.84 3.79 0.90
N ALA A 148 -16.11 2.86 1.50
CA ALA A 148 -16.60 1.50 1.69
C ALA A 148 -17.68 1.42 2.79
N ARG A 149 -17.60 2.22 3.86
CA ARG A 149 -18.70 2.35 4.82
C ARG A 149 -19.96 2.91 4.17
N PHE A 150 -19.83 3.93 3.32
CA PHE A 150 -20.97 4.44 2.57
C PHE A 150 -21.59 3.36 1.68
N ALA A 151 -20.78 2.65 0.90
CA ALA A 151 -21.26 1.57 0.03
C ALA A 151 -21.94 0.42 0.82
N MET A 152 -21.40 0.04 1.98
CA MET A 152 -22.04 -0.91 2.88
C MET A 152 -23.36 -0.39 3.45
N ALA A 153 -23.43 0.89 3.81
CA ALA A 153 -24.67 1.51 4.28
C ALA A 153 -25.75 1.47 3.19
N THR A 154 -25.38 1.72 1.93
CA THR A 154 -26.28 1.56 0.78
C THR A 154 -26.76 0.11 0.64
N CYS A 155 -25.91 -0.89 0.90
CA CYS A 155 -26.34 -2.30 0.92
C CYS A 155 -27.33 -2.59 2.05
N TYR A 156 -27.10 -2.05 3.25
CA TYR A 156 -28.02 -2.19 4.39
C TYR A 156 -29.36 -1.51 4.12
N GLU A 157 -29.35 -0.30 3.54
CA GLU A 157 -30.56 0.41 3.14
C GLU A 157 -31.35 -0.39 2.09
N ALA A 158 -30.68 -0.86 1.03
CA ALA A 158 -31.31 -1.62 -0.06
C ALA A 158 -31.92 -2.96 0.39
N LYS A 159 -31.42 -3.55 1.49
CA LYS A 159 -32.00 -4.75 2.11
C LYS A 159 -33.04 -4.47 3.20
N GLY A 160 -33.34 -3.19 3.49
CA GLY A 160 -34.33 -2.76 4.47
C GLY A 160 -33.81 -2.58 5.90
N ASP A 161 -32.51 -2.73 6.13
CA ASP A 161 -31.87 -2.60 7.44
C ASP A 161 -31.34 -1.17 7.65
N VAL A 162 -32.28 -0.23 7.71
CA VAL A 162 -31.98 1.21 7.84
C VAL A 162 -31.21 1.52 9.13
N LYS A 163 -31.43 0.74 10.19
CA LYS A 163 -30.73 0.93 11.47
C LYS A 163 -29.23 0.74 11.31
N ASN A 164 -28.79 -0.35 10.70
CA ASN A 164 -27.37 -0.59 10.46
C ASN A 164 -26.77 0.39 9.45
N ALA A 165 -27.55 0.82 8.45
CA ALA A 165 -27.11 1.86 7.51
C ALA A 165 -26.76 3.18 8.24
N ILE A 166 -27.65 3.66 9.12
CA ILE A 166 -27.44 4.89 9.90
C ILE A 166 -26.21 4.77 10.81
N LEU A 167 -26.09 3.65 11.54
CA LEU A 167 -24.95 3.42 12.45
C LEU A 167 -23.62 3.48 11.69
N LEU A 168 -23.58 2.93 10.49
CA LEU A 168 -22.36 2.89 9.69
C LEU A 168 -21.96 4.28 9.16
N ILE A 169 -22.93 5.09 8.73
CA ILE A 169 -22.69 6.46 8.25
C ILE A 169 -22.30 7.39 9.40
N GLN A 170 -22.87 7.23 10.60
CA GLN A 170 -22.51 8.03 11.78
C GLN A 170 -21.09 7.77 12.30
N SER A 171 -20.46 6.66 11.87
CA SER A 171 -19.09 6.29 12.24
C SER A 171 -18.00 6.85 11.31
N VAL A 172 -18.40 7.62 10.29
CA VAL A 172 -17.54 8.33 9.32
C VAL A 172 -17.25 9.74 9.82
#